data_AF-A0A524FN09-F1
#
_entry.id   AF-A0A524FN09-F1
#
_cell.length_a   1.000
_cell.length_b   1.000
_cell.length_c   1.000
_cell.angle_alpha   90.00
_cell.angle_beta   90.00
_cell.angle_gamma   90.00
#
_symmetry.space_group_name_H-M   'P 1'
#
loop_
_entity.id
_entity.type
_entity.pdbx_description
1 polymer ?
#
loop_
_entity_poly.entity_id
_entity_poly.type
_entity_poly.pdbx_seq_one_letter_code
_entity_poly.pdbx_strand_id
1 'polypeptide(L)'
;MSDLKKIGSLLILLGGIVGLIEGILVILDMGLTILPSLGYFGLPAIVIGILGILFSLIALVNSGYIKIKALEFKNKWMIILIMGILMYIFASGFGGILVIIGAILFVL
;
A
#
# COMPACT_ATOMS: atom_id res chain seq x y z
N MET A 1 16.99 4.14 -16.88
CA MET A 1 17.12 4.11 -15.40
C MET A 1 16.30 5.22 -14.74
N SER A 2 16.43 6.50 -15.13
CA SER A 2 15.59 7.59 -14.57
C SER A 2 14.08 7.35 -14.70
N ASP A 3 13.64 6.83 -15.84
CA ASP A 3 12.21 6.69 -16.12
C ASP A 3 11.58 5.50 -15.39
N LEU A 4 12.36 4.43 -15.16
CA LEU A 4 11.94 3.28 -14.34
C LEU A 4 11.63 3.69 -12.90
N LYS A 5 12.48 4.56 -12.31
CA LYS A 5 12.24 5.08 -10.95
C LYS A 5 11.01 5.96 -10.86
N LYS A 6 10.74 6.77 -11.90
CA LYS A 6 9.51 7.58 -11.99
C LYS A 6 8.26 6.72 -12.16
N ILE A 7 8.33 5.67 -12.98
CA ILE A 7 7.24 4.71 -13.13
C ILE A 7 7.01 3.99 -11.79
N GLY A 8 8.08 3.56 -11.12
CA GLY A 8 8.02 2.93 -9.81
C GLY A 8 7.35 3.83 -8.77
N SER A 9 7.74 5.10 -8.68
CA SER A 9 7.11 6.06 -7.76
C SER A 9 5.63 6.27 -8.08
N LEU A 10 5.27 6.33 -9.36
CA LEU A 10 3.88 6.49 -9.80
C LEU A 10 3.03 5.26 -9.44
N LEU A 11 3.57 4.05 -9.57
CA LEU A 11 2.89 2.82 -9.16
C LEU A 11 2.69 2.75 -7.64
N ILE A 12 3.67 3.20 -6.85
CA ILE A 12 3.53 3.28 -5.39
C ILE A 12 2.44 4.28 -5.00
N LEU A 13 2.38 5.43 -5.69
CA LEU A 13 1.32 6.42 -5.49
C LEU A 13 -0.06 5.83 -5.78
N LEU A 14 -0.23 5.24 -6.96
CA LEU A 14 -1.50 4.64 -7.38
C LEU A 14 -1.90 3.49 -6.45
N GLY A 15 -0.97 2.59 -6.12
CA GLY A 15 -1.22 1.46 -5.23
C GLY A 15 -1.56 1.89 -3.81
N GLY A 16 -0.88 2.91 -3.29
CA GLY A 16 -1.19 3.50 -1.98
C GLY A 16 -2.59 4.14 -1.95
N ILE A 17 -2.96 4.92 -2.97
CA ILE A 17 -4.30 5.52 -3.08
C ILE A 17 -5.38 4.44 -3.18
N VAL A 18 -5.19 3.43 -4.04
CA VAL A 18 -6.11 2.30 -4.17
C VAL A 18 -6.27 1.59 -2.83
N GLY A 19 -5.18 1.30 -2.12
CA GLY A 19 -5.26 0.63 -0.84
C GLY A 19 -5.92 1.46 0.26
N LEU A 20 -5.79 2.80 0.21
CA LEU A 20 -6.56 3.68 1.12
C LEU A 20 -8.06 3.57 0.84
N ILE A 21 -8.45 3.65 -0.43
CA ILE A 21 -9.86 3.58 -0.84
C ILE A 21 -10.44 2.22 -0.45
N GLU A 22 -9.77 1.11 -0.81
CA GLU A 22 -10.22 -0.24 -0.44
C GLU A 22 -10.29 -0.41 1.08
N GLY A 23 -9.31 0.09 1.84
CA GLY A 23 -9.34 0.07 3.31
C GLY A 23 -10.54 0.80 3.90
N ILE A 24 -10.89 1.98 3.38
CA ILE A 24 -12.08 2.74 3.80
C ILE A 24 -13.36 1.98 3.44
N LEU A 25 -13.46 1.42 2.24
CA LEU A 25 -14.63 0.69 1.79
C LEU A 25 -14.87 -0.58 2.62
N VAL A 26 -13.81 -1.27 3.02
CA VAL A 26 -13.87 -2.41 3.95
C VAL A 26 -14.38 -1.99 5.33
N ILE A 27 -13.99 -0.82 5.85
CA ILE A 27 -14.53 -0.30 7.13
C ILE A 27 -16.02 -0.01 7.02
N LEU A 28 -16.47 0.52 5.88
CA LEU A 28 -17.87 0.85 5.62
C LEU A 28 -18.73 -0.36 5.23
N ASP A 29 -18.16 -1.56 5.21
CA ASP A 29 -18.80 -2.79 4.73
C ASP A 29 -19.36 -2.67 3.30
N MET A 30 -18.74 -1.79 2.51
CA MET A 30 -19.05 -1.58 1.09
C MET A 30 -18.11 -2.49 0.30
N GLY A 31 -18.54 -3.73 0.03
CA GLY A 31 -17.73 -4.82 -0.53
C GLY A 31 -17.13 -4.57 -1.92
N LEU A 32 -16.13 -3.69 -2.01
CA LEU A 32 -15.45 -3.32 -3.24
C LEU A 32 -13.97 -3.72 -3.12
N THR A 33 -13.69 -4.95 -3.51
CA THR A 33 -12.33 -5.49 -3.68
C THR A 33 -12.08 -5.69 -5.17
N ILE A 34 -11.13 -4.97 -5.74
CA ILE A 34 -10.77 -5.07 -7.17
C ILE A 34 -10.06 -6.41 -7.43
N LEU A 35 -9.25 -6.86 -6.47
CA LEU A 35 -8.63 -8.18 -6.42
C LEU A 35 -8.76 -8.77 -5.01
N PRO A 36 -8.98 -10.08 -4.88
CA PRO A 36 -9.00 -10.72 -3.58
C PRO A 36 -7.63 -10.57 -2.90
N SER A 37 -7.64 -10.16 -1.63
CA SER A 37 -6.46 -10.22 -0.76
C SER A 37 -6.31 -11.65 -0.22
N LEU A 38 -5.10 -11.99 0.26
CA LEU A 38 -4.81 -13.33 0.77
C LEU A 38 -5.36 -13.59 2.18
N GLY A 39 -5.95 -12.61 2.85
CA GLY A 39 -6.11 -12.67 4.30
C GLY A 39 -7.37 -12.02 4.84
N TYR A 40 -8.43 -12.82 4.95
CA TYR A 40 -9.46 -12.63 5.98
C TYR A 40 -9.11 -13.60 7.12
N PHE A 41 -8.09 -13.27 7.93
CA PHE A 41 -7.55 -14.14 9.00
C PHE A 41 -8.47 -14.27 10.23
N GLY A 42 -9.79 -14.27 10.03
CA GLY A 42 -10.78 -14.17 11.11
C GLY A 42 -10.77 -12.82 11.83
N LEU A 43 -10.06 -11.82 11.28
CA LEU A 43 -10.06 -10.46 11.81
C LEU A 43 -11.34 -9.72 11.40
N PRO A 44 -11.89 -8.84 12.26
CA PRO A 44 -13.03 -8.02 11.90
C PRO A 44 -12.69 -7.08 10.72
N ALA A 45 -13.67 -6.81 9.84
CA ALA A 45 -13.52 -5.90 8.70
C ALA A 45 -12.92 -4.55 9.11
N ILE A 46 -13.33 -4.00 10.26
CA ILE A 46 -12.82 -2.73 10.76
C ILE A 46 -11.31 -2.77 11.05
N VAL A 47 -10.79 -3.88 11.57
CA VAL A 47 -9.36 -4.05 11.88
C VAL A 47 -8.57 -4.18 10.57
N ILE A 48 -9.06 -4.99 9.65
CA ILE A 48 -8.48 -5.19 8.31
C ILE A 48 -8.40 -3.85 7.55
N GLY A 49 -9.49 -3.08 7.54
CA GLY A 49 -9.53 -1.79 6.86
C GLY A 49 -8.61 -0.74 7.50
N ILE A 50 -8.53 -0.68 8.82
CA ILE A 50 -7.58 0.20 9.53
C ILE A 50 -6.14 -0.18 9.17
N LEU A 51 -5.79 -1.48 9.17
CA LEU A 51 -4.46 -1.93 8.76
C LEU A 51 -4.15 -1.55 7.32
N GLY A 52 -5.11 -1.70 6.42
CA GLY A 52 -4.99 -1.26 5.03
C GLY A 52 -4.67 0.21 4.89
N ILE A 53 -5.41 1.05 5.61
CA ILE A 53 -5.18 2.49 5.62
C ILE A 53 -3.77 2.81 6.15
N LEU A 54 -3.37 2.17 7.25
CA LEU A 54 -2.05 2.39 7.85
C LEU A 54 -0.92 1.99 6.89
N PHE A 55 -0.99 0.81 6.28
CA PHE A 55 0.06 0.34 5.36
C PHE A 55 0.17 1.23 4.12
N SER A 56 -0.97 1.63 3.56
CA SER A 56 -0.99 2.58 2.44
C SER A 56 -0.40 3.93 2.81
N LEU A 57 -0.74 4.48 3.97
CA LEU A 57 -0.16 5.74 4.45
C LEU A 57 1.35 5.63 4.60
N ILE A 58 1.85 4.54 5.18
CA ILE A 58 3.29 4.32 5.34
C ILE A 58 3.98 4.21 3.97
N ALA A 59 3.39 3.51 3.00
CA ALA A 59 3.92 3.42 1.64
C ALA A 59 3.97 4.79 0.94
N LEU A 60 2.92 5.60 1.10
CA LEU A 60 2.84 6.96 0.52
C LEU A 60 3.80 7.96 1.19
N VAL A 61 4.02 7.83 2.50
CA VAL A 61 4.99 8.66 3.21
C VAL A 61 6.42 8.32 2.78
N ASN A 62 6.75 7.03 2.70
CA ASN A 62 8.11 6.61 2.38
C ASN A 62 8.45 6.77 0.89
N SER A 63 7.45 6.88 0.00
CA SER A 63 7.65 7.29 -1.40
C SER A 63 7.84 8.81 -1.58
N GLY A 64 7.58 9.61 -0.54
CA GLY A 64 7.82 11.06 -0.54
C GLY A 64 6.68 11.92 -1.07
N TYR A 65 5.53 11.32 -1.41
CA TYR A 65 4.32 12.06 -1.82
C TYR A 65 3.59 12.71 -0.64
N ILE A 66 3.68 12.11 0.55
CA ILE A 66 3.11 12.62 1.79
C ILE A 66 4.24 12.81 2.81
N LYS A 67 4.22 13.89 3.59
CA LYS A 67 5.23 14.16 4.62
C LYS A 67 4.64 14.07 6.02
N ILE A 68 4.76 12.90 6.65
CA ILE A 68 4.41 12.68 8.05
C ILE A 68 5.69 12.25 8.78
N LYS A 69 6.25 13.14 9.60
CA LYS A 69 7.54 12.90 10.29
C LYS A 69 7.55 11.62 11.12
N ALA A 70 6.41 11.23 11.70
CA ALA A 70 6.28 10.05 12.55
C ALA A 70 6.33 8.71 11.78
N LEU A 71 6.12 8.72 10.45
CA LEU A 71 6.03 7.52 9.61
C LEU A 71 7.16 7.46 8.56
N GLU A 72 8.13 8.38 8.65
CA GLU A 72 9.29 8.43 7.77
C GLU A 72 10.42 7.56 8.34
N PHE A 73 10.95 6.69 7.51
CA PHE A 73 12.01 5.77 7.92
C PHE A 73 13.27 5.94 7.06
N LYS A 74 14.41 5.51 7.62
CA LYS A 74 15.71 5.59 6.94
C LYS A 74 15.79 4.73 5.67
N ASN A 75 15.28 3.50 5.71
CA ASN A 75 15.36 2.57 4.58
C ASN A 75 14.04 2.55 3.77
N LYS A 76 13.78 3.66 3.08
CA LYS A 76 12.49 3.97 2.43
C LYS A 76 12.00 2.89 1.47
N TRP A 77 12.86 2.45 0.54
CA TRP A 77 12.50 1.43 -0.44
C TRP A 77 12.05 0.12 0.23
N MET A 78 12.85 -0.39 1.18
CA MET A 78 12.57 -1.67 1.81
C MET A 78 11.24 -1.63 2.57
N ILE A 79 10.92 -0.46 3.13
CA ILE A 79 9.66 -0.26 3.85
C ILE A 79 8.48 -0.16 2.90
N ILE A 80 8.62 0.49 1.75
CA ILE A 80 7.58 0.48 0.71
C ILE A 80 7.32 -0.97 0.26
N LEU A 81 8.37 -1.78 0.07
CA LEU A 81 8.22 -3.19 -0.31
C LEU A 81 7.49 -4.01 0.77
N ILE A 82 7.89 -3.89 2.03
CA ILE A 82 7.25 -4.57 3.16
C ILE A 82 5.78 -4.12 3.27
N MET A 83 5.51 -2.81 3.16
CA MET A 83 4.14 -2.30 3.18
C MET A 83 3.31 -2.84 2.03
N GLY A 84 3.86 -2.94 0.81
CA GLY A 84 3.18 -3.54 -0.33
C GLY A 84 2.80 -5.01 -0.09
N ILE A 85 3.70 -5.80 0.52
CA ILE A 85 3.43 -7.19 0.90
C ILE A 85 2.33 -7.25 1.97
N LEU A 86 2.41 -6.41 3.01
CA LEU A 86 1.38 -6.35 4.05
C LEU A 86 0.03 -5.92 3.48
N MET A 87 0.00 -4.94 2.57
CA MET A 87 -1.21 -4.54 1.86
C MET A 87 -1.80 -5.71 1.08
N TYR A 88 -0.99 -6.43 0.30
CA TYR A 88 -1.45 -7.56 -0.50
C TYR A 88 -2.06 -8.67 0.36
N ILE A 89 -1.45 -8.94 1.52
CA ILE A 89 -1.89 -9.99 2.43
C ILE A 89 -3.15 -9.56 3.19
N PHE A 90 -3.19 -8.35 3.74
CA PHE A 90 -4.16 -7.97 4.77
C PHE A 90 -5.24 -7.01 4.31
N ALA A 91 -5.11 -6.32 3.18
CA ALA A 91 -6.00 -5.18 2.92
C ALA A 91 -6.41 -5.00 1.47
N SER A 92 -5.44 -4.94 0.56
CA SER A 92 -5.63 -4.53 -0.82
C SER A 92 -4.80 -5.43 -1.73
N GLY A 93 -5.47 -6.35 -2.43
CA GLY A 93 -4.83 -7.22 -3.40
C GLY A 93 -4.20 -6.39 -4.53
N PHE A 94 -5.01 -5.53 -5.16
CA PHE A 94 -4.55 -4.72 -6.30
C PHE A 94 -3.57 -3.62 -5.87
N GLY A 95 -3.91 -2.85 -4.84
CA GLY A 95 -3.05 -1.80 -4.32
C GLY A 95 -1.71 -2.35 -3.82
N GLY A 96 -1.72 -3.50 -3.13
CA GLY A 96 -0.51 -4.18 -2.68
C GLY A 96 0.41 -4.57 -3.82
N ILE A 97 -0.12 -5.20 -4.88
CA ILE A 97 0.68 -5.58 -6.07
C ILE A 97 1.31 -4.35 -6.72
N LEU A 98 0.54 -3.27 -6.89
CA LEU A 98 1.05 -2.02 -7.47
C LEU A 98 2.20 -1.44 -6.64
N VAL A 99 2.08 -1.45 -5.31
CA VAL A 99 3.14 -0.99 -4.41
C VAL A 99 4.37 -1.90 -4.48
N ILE A 100 4.20 -3.23 -4.55
CA ILE A 100 5.31 -4.19 -4.67
C ILE A 100 6.09 -3.96 -5.97
N ILE A 101 5.40 -3.93 -7.11
CA ILE A 101 6.01 -3.69 -8.43
C ILE A 101 6.69 -2.32 -8.43
N GLY A 102 6.01 -1.30 -7.91
CA GLY A 102 6.56 0.04 -7.80
C GLY A 102 7.83 0.11 -6.94
N ALA A 103 7.87 -0.61 -5.82
CA ALA A 103 9.05 -0.69 -4.94
C ALA A 103 10.24 -1.37 -5.62
N ILE A 104 10.00 -2.43 -6.39
CA ILE A 104 11.05 -3.13 -7.16
C ILE A 104 11.61 -2.19 -8.24
N LEU A 105 10.73 -1.53 -9.00
CA LEU A 105 11.13 -0.60 -10.06
C LEU A 105 11.82 0.66 -9.53
N PHE A 106 11.54 1.06 -8.29
CA PHE A 106 12.19 2.20 -7.66
C PHE A 106 13.68 1.95 -7.33
N VAL A 107 14.07 0.69 -7.15
CA VAL A 107 15.46 0.29 -6.88
C VAL A 107 16.29 0.21 -8.16
N LEU A 108 15.68 -0.31 -9.22
CA LEU A 108 16.28 -0.47 -10.55
C LEU A 108 16.57 0.88 -11.22
#